data_AF-A0A077JJP2-F1
#
_entry.id   AF-A0A077JJP2-F1
#
_cell.length_a   1.000
_cell.length_b   1.000
_cell.length_c   1.000
_cell.angle_alpha   90.00
_cell.angle_beta   90.00
_cell.angle_gamma   90.00
#
_symmetry.space_group_name_H-M   'P 1'
#
loop_
_entity.id
_entity.type
_entity.pdbx_description
1 polymer ?
#
loop_
_entity_poly.entity_id
_entity_poly.type
_entity_poly.pdbx_seq_one_letter_code
_entity_poly.pdbx_strand_id
1 'polypeptide(L)'
;SRFLSEACDLFFDAASSGKQFLIVGTKERVADSVARAAIRARCHYVNKKWLGGLLTNWSTTERRLRKFRKLRRMEQKIGRRNRLLKRNAARLKRKLSHLQVYLGGIKYMTGLPDIVIILDQQ
;
A
#
# COMPACT_ATOMS: atom_id res chain seq x y z
N SER A 1 -24.19 17.80 -7.54
CA SER A 1 -24.41 16.48 -6.89
C SER A 1 -24.37 15.30 -7.87
N ARG A 2 -24.87 15.45 -9.12
CA ARG A 2 -24.92 14.37 -10.12
C ARG A 2 -23.65 13.50 -10.25
N PHE A 3 -22.48 14.10 -10.46
CA PHE A 3 -21.22 13.36 -10.61
C PHE A 3 -20.83 12.52 -9.38
N LEU A 4 -21.20 12.98 -8.17
CA LEU A 4 -20.95 12.21 -6.95
C LEU A 4 -21.83 10.97 -6.91
N SER A 5 -23.12 11.11 -7.27
CA SER A 5 -24.04 9.98 -7.34
C SER A 5 -23.57 8.94 -8.35
N GLU A 6 -23.25 9.37 -9.58
CA GLU A 6 -22.76 8.47 -10.63
C GLU A 6 -21.48 7.72 -10.21
N ALA A 7 -20.55 8.41 -9.52
CA ALA A 7 -19.35 7.77 -9.00
C ALA A 7 -19.65 6.77 -7.87
N CYS A 8 -20.59 7.09 -6.98
CA CYS A 8 -21.02 6.18 -5.92
C CYS A 8 -21.66 4.91 -6.48
N ASP A 9 -22.52 5.05 -7.49
CA ASP A 9 -23.17 3.91 -8.14
C ASP A 9 -22.13 2.99 -8.81
N LEU A 10 -21.17 3.58 -9.54
CA LEU A 10 -20.06 2.83 -10.15
C LEU A 10 -19.21 2.09 -9.11
N PHE A 11 -18.90 2.74 -7.98
CA PHE A 11 -18.13 2.09 -6.90
C PHE A 11 -18.92 0.98 -6.23
N PHE A 12 -20.24 1.14 -6.09
CA PHE A 12 -21.11 0.10 -5.54
C PHE A 12 -21.11 -1.15 -6.43
N ASP A 13 -21.27 -0.98 -7.74
CA ASP A 13 -21.26 -2.09 -8.71
C ASP A 13 -19.89 -2.78 -8.78
N ALA A 14 -18.82 -1.98 -8.80
CA ALA A 14 -17.45 -2.50 -8.78
C ALA A 14 -17.14 -3.28 -7.50
N ALA A 15 -17.56 -2.78 -6.34
CA ALA A 15 -17.37 -3.44 -5.06
C ALA A 15 -18.16 -4.75 -4.98
N SER A 16 -19.41 -4.75 -5.47
CA SER A 16 -20.26 -5.93 -5.56
C SER A 16 -19.67 -7.01 -6.47
N SER A 17 -18.91 -6.60 -7.49
CA SER A 17 -18.17 -7.49 -8.40
C SER A 17 -16.81 -7.95 -7.86
N GLY A 18 -16.42 -7.56 -6.64
CA GLY A 18 -15.15 -7.96 -6.03
C GLY A 18 -13.90 -7.27 -6.59
N LYS A 19 -14.07 -6.15 -7.31
CA LYS A 19 -12.95 -5.39 -7.89
C LYS A 19 -12.03 -4.82 -6.81
N GLN A 20 -10.77 -4.61 -7.18
CA GLN A 20 -9.73 -4.10 -6.30
C GLN A 20 -9.58 -2.58 -6.44
N PHE A 21 -9.57 -1.89 -5.31
CA PHE A 21 -9.47 -0.44 -5.24
C PHE A 21 -8.12 0.01 -4.68
N LEU A 22 -7.58 1.08 -5.25
CA LEU A 22 -6.39 1.77 -4.76
C LEU A 22 -6.72 3.24 -4.47
N ILE A 23 -6.58 3.67 -3.22
CA ILE A 23 -6.78 5.07 -2.83
C ILE A 23 -5.44 5.78 -2.68
N VAL A 24 -5.28 6.92 -3.35
CA VAL A 24 -4.02 7.64 -3.49
C VAL A 24 -4.19 9.05 -2.99
N GLY A 25 -3.35 9.46 -2.06
CA GLY A 25 -3.28 10.86 -1.64
C GLY A 25 -2.04 11.08 -0.78
N THR A 26 -1.03 11.71 -1.37
CA THR A 26 0.30 11.84 -0.75
C THR A 26 0.51 13.16 -0.03
N LYS A 27 -0.40 14.14 -0.19
CA LYS A 27 -0.28 15.42 0.51
C LYS A 27 -0.55 15.24 1.99
N GLU A 28 0.19 15.98 2.82
CA GLU A 28 0.15 15.85 4.28
C GLU A 28 -1.27 16.00 4.85
N ARG A 29 -2.03 16.97 4.33
CA ARG A 29 -3.43 17.23 4.71
C ARG A 29 -4.40 16.07 4.46
N VAL A 30 -4.13 15.20 3.48
CA VAL A 30 -5.02 14.07 3.11
C VAL A 30 -4.46 12.70 3.48
N ALA A 31 -3.14 12.58 3.69
CA ALA A 31 -2.45 11.30 3.84
C ALA A 31 -3.05 10.39 4.93
N ASP A 32 -3.35 10.95 6.09
CA ASP A 32 -3.90 10.18 7.22
C ASP A 32 -5.37 9.83 7.02
N SER A 33 -6.14 10.70 6.37
CA SER A 33 -7.53 10.44 6.02
C SER A 33 -7.65 9.34 4.95
N VAL A 34 -6.76 9.36 3.94
CA VAL A 34 -6.67 8.30 2.92
C VAL A 34 -6.36 6.95 3.55
N ALA A 35 -5.34 6.88 4.41
CA ALA A 35 -4.97 5.63 5.06
C ALA A 35 -6.12 5.09 5.94
N ARG A 36 -6.75 5.95 6.75
CA ARG A 36 -7.88 5.55 7.61
C ARG A 36 -9.09 5.07 6.78
N ALA A 37 -9.45 5.80 5.73
CA ALA A 37 -10.57 5.44 4.86
C ALA A 37 -10.33 4.10 4.15
N ALA A 38 -9.15 3.91 3.56
CA ALA A 38 -8.79 2.67 2.88
C ALA A 38 -8.77 1.47 3.84
N ILE A 39 -8.23 1.62 5.04
CA ILE A 39 -8.21 0.54 6.04
C ILE A 39 -9.64 0.15 6.45
N ARG A 40 -10.52 1.14 6.68
CA ARG A 40 -11.94 0.88 7.01
C ARG A 40 -12.67 0.18 5.87
N ALA A 41 -12.41 0.59 4.63
CA ALA A 41 -13.00 0.00 3.43
C ALA A 41 -12.31 -1.30 2.98
N ARG A 42 -11.24 -1.73 3.66
CA ARG A 42 -10.38 -2.88 3.27
C ARG A 42 -9.78 -2.77 1.86
N CYS A 43 -9.52 -1.54 1.42
CA CYS A 43 -8.87 -1.23 0.14
C CYS A 43 -7.37 -0.99 0.29
N HIS A 44 -6.65 -1.00 -0.83
CA HIS A 44 -5.23 -0.66 -0.85
C HIS A 44 -5.04 0.86 -0.87
N TYR A 45 -3.89 1.36 -0.40
CA TYR A 45 -3.62 2.80 -0.41
C TYR A 45 -2.15 3.19 -0.60
N VAL A 46 -1.95 4.43 -1.07
CA VAL A 46 -0.67 5.12 -1.13
C VAL A 46 -0.83 6.51 -0.50
N ASN A 47 -0.23 6.73 0.67
CA ASN A 47 -0.37 7.99 1.42
C ASN A 47 0.94 8.77 1.64
N LYS A 48 2.07 8.30 1.10
CA LYS A 48 3.38 8.93 1.31
C LYS A 48 4.05 9.35 0.01
N LYS A 49 4.38 8.38 -0.84
CA LYS A 49 4.98 8.65 -2.15
C LYS A 49 4.48 7.65 -3.18
N TRP A 50 4.05 8.16 -4.31
CA TRP A 50 3.80 7.36 -5.50
C TRP A 50 5.14 6.93 -6.11
N LEU A 51 5.44 5.64 -6.03
CA LEU A 51 6.64 5.12 -6.68
C LEU A 51 6.36 5.00 -8.19
N GLY A 52 7.18 5.63 -9.02
CA GLY A 52 7.09 5.48 -10.46
C GLY A 52 7.13 4.00 -10.87
N GLY A 53 6.27 3.61 -11.81
CA GLY A 53 6.15 2.23 -12.27
C GLY A 53 5.22 1.34 -11.44
N LEU A 54 4.53 1.87 -10.40
CA LEU A 54 3.62 1.06 -9.58
C LEU A 54 2.56 0.34 -10.39
N LEU A 55 1.90 1.06 -11.30
CA LEU A 55 0.84 0.54 -12.17
C LEU A 55 1.35 0.11 -13.56
N THR A 56 2.36 0.79 -14.09
CA THR A 56 2.85 0.53 -15.45
C THR A 56 3.85 -0.62 -15.54
N ASN A 57 4.48 -1.00 -14.42
CA ASN A 57 5.43 -2.11 -14.35
C ASN A 57 5.13 -2.99 -13.13
N TRP A 58 4.03 -3.75 -13.22
CA TRP A 58 3.57 -4.61 -12.13
C TRP A 58 4.60 -5.65 -11.71
N SER A 59 5.34 -6.26 -12.66
CA SER A 59 6.35 -7.29 -12.35
C SER A 59 7.45 -6.75 -11.41
N THR A 60 7.86 -5.49 -11.60
CA THR A 60 8.81 -4.82 -10.71
C THR A 60 8.19 -4.51 -9.34
N THR A 61 6.95 -4.04 -9.30
CA THR A 61 6.20 -3.79 -8.06
C THR A 61 6.03 -5.08 -7.25
N GLU A 62 5.62 -6.16 -7.90
CA GLU A 62 5.44 -7.47 -7.30
C GLU A 62 6.77 -7.99 -6.71
N ARG A 63 7.88 -7.85 -7.44
CA ARG A 63 9.22 -8.18 -6.92
C ARG A 63 9.59 -7.38 -5.67
N ARG A 64 9.27 -6.09 -5.62
CA ARG A 64 9.49 -5.24 -4.43
C ARG A 64 8.61 -5.69 -3.26
N LEU A 65 7.34 -6.01 -3.51
CA LEU A 65 6.41 -6.55 -2.50
C LEU A 65 6.88 -7.90 -1.95
N ARG A 66 7.33 -8.81 -2.81
CA ARG A 66 7.92 -10.10 -2.40
C ARG A 66 9.14 -9.90 -1.50
N LYS A 67 10.04 -8.99 -1.87
CA LYS A 67 11.22 -8.63 -1.05
C LYS A 67 10.80 -8.06 0.31
N PHE A 68 9.80 -7.18 0.34
CA PHE A 68 9.27 -6.63 1.57
C PHE A 68 8.68 -7.71 2.50
N ARG A 69 7.84 -8.60 1.96
CA ARG A 69 7.28 -9.75 2.70
C ARG A 69 8.38 -10.67 3.24
N LYS A 70 9.44 -10.94 2.46
CA LYS A 70 10.60 -11.74 2.88
C LYS A 70 11.33 -11.10 4.07
N LEU A 71 11.63 -9.79 3.99
CA LEU A 71 12.30 -9.06 5.08
C LEU A 71 11.47 -9.03 6.36
N ARG A 72 10.15 -8.87 6.24
CA ARG A 72 9.23 -8.92 7.38
C ARG A 72 9.21 -10.30 8.06
N ARG A 73 9.18 -11.38 7.27
CA ARG A 73 9.31 -12.75 7.82
C ARG A 73 10.66 -12.99 8.50
N MET A 74 11.75 -12.43 7.95
CA MET A 74 13.08 -12.54 8.57
C MET A 74 13.11 -11.83 9.93
N GLU A 75 12.60 -10.60 10.02
CA GLU A 75 12.51 -9.86 11.28
C GLU A 75 11.74 -10.63 12.35
N GLN A 76 10.56 -11.18 12.01
CA GLN A 76 9.75 -12.00 12.92
C GLN A 76 10.52 -13.23 13.45
N LYS A 77 11.30 -13.90 12.59
CA LYS A 77 12.15 -15.03 12.99
C LYS A 77 13.32 -14.61 13.89
N ILE A 78 13.90 -13.44 13.67
CA ILE A 78 15.01 -12.91 14.48
C ILE A 78 14.52 -12.57 15.89
N GLY A 79 13.36 -11.92 16.03
CA GLY A 79 12.75 -11.63 17.33
C GLY A 79 12.52 -12.89 18.16
N ARG A 80 12.30 -14.05 17.50
CA ARG A 80 12.16 -15.36 18.16
C ARG A 80 13.48 -16.07 18.47
N ARG A 81 14.59 -15.71 17.83
CA ARG A 81 15.82 -16.54 17.82
C ARG A 81 17.11 -15.81 18.21
N ASN A 82 17.06 -14.50 18.49
CA ASN A 82 18.13 -13.66 19.08
C ASN A 82 19.56 -13.84 18.52
N ARG A 83 19.71 -14.29 17.26
CA ARG A 83 21.00 -14.77 16.68
C ARG A 83 21.69 -13.80 15.71
N LEU A 84 21.29 -12.53 15.65
CA LEU A 84 21.98 -11.54 14.82
C LEU A 84 22.76 -10.53 15.68
N LEU A 85 23.96 -10.19 15.21
CA LEU A 85 24.72 -9.03 15.69
C LEU A 85 23.81 -7.78 15.73
N LYS A 86 23.82 -7.04 16.85
CA LYS A 86 22.96 -5.86 17.09
C LYS A 86 22.95 -4.88 15.91
N ARG A 87 24.11 -4.68 15.25
CA ARG A 87 24.28 -3.84 14.05
C ARG A 87 23.46 -4.31 12.85
N ASN A 88 23.44 -5.63 12.58
CA ASN A 88 22.69 -6.22 11.47
C ASN A 88 21.18 -6.16 11.72
N ALA A 89 20.75 -6.37 12.97
CA ALA A 89 19.37 -6.21 13.38
C ALA A 89 18.88 -4.76 13.20
N ALA A 90 19.69 -3.77 13.61
CA ALA A 90 19.36 -2.35 13.43
C ALA A 90 19.21 -1.96 11.95
N ARG A 91 20.14 -2.41 11.08
CA ARG A 91 20.07 -2.16 9.64
C ARG A 91 18.82 -2.78 9.01
N LEU A 92 18.44 -3.99 9.43
CA LEU A 92 17.22 -4.65 8.97
C LEU A 92 15.97 -3.86 9.38
N LYS A 93 15.87 -3.45 10.65
CA LYS A 93 14.75 -2.65 11.17
C LYS A 93 14.58 -1.33 10.42
N ARG A 94 15.68 -0.58 10.19
CA ARG A 94 15.64 0.67 9.41
C ARG A 94 15.12 0.45 7.99
N LYS A 95 15.61 -0.60 7.32
CA LYS A 95 15.16 -0.94 5.96
C LYS A 95 13.69 -1.36 5.92
N LEU A 96 13.24 -2.13 6.90
CA LEU A 96 11.85 -2.57 7.00
C LEU A 96 10.92 -1.39 7.29
N SER A 97 11.26 -0.51 8.22
CA SER A 97 10.52 0.72 8.52
C SER A 97 10.36 1.57 7.25
N HIS A 98 11.45 1.81 6.53
CA HIS A 98 11.39 2.54 5.26
C HIS A 98 10.44 1.87 4.25
N LEU A 99 10.54 0.55 4.03
CA LEU A 99 9.64 -0.15 3.11
C LEU A 99 8.19 -0.19 3.59
N GLN A 100 7.94 -0.26 4.90
CA GLN A 100 6.61 -0.26 5.50
C GLN A 100 5.89 1.07 5.25
N VAL A 101 6.62 2.18 5.27
CA VAL A 101 6.07 3.52 4.98
C VAL A 101 5.53 3.60 3.55
N TYR A 102 6.23 3.04 2.55
CA TYR A 102 5.84 3.18 1.14
C TYR A 102 5.00 2.02 0.58
N LEU A 103 5.29 0.79 1.02
CA LEU A 103 4.65 -0.42 0.50
C LEU A 103 3.60 -0.99 1.45
N GLY A 104 3.44 -0.42 2.65
CA GLY A 104 2.54 -0.92 3.68
C GLY A 104 1.07 -0.96 3.25
N GLY A 105 0.62 0.07 2.54
CA GLY A 105 -0.76 0.20 2.07
C GLY A 105 -1.09 -0.65 0.84
N ILE A 106 -0.08 -1.14 0.12
CA ILE A 106 -0.23 -2.02 -1.05
C ILE A 106 0.31 -3.44 -0.80
N LYS A 107 0.63 -3.78 0.45
CA LYS A 107 1.33 -5.02 0.80
C LYS A 107 0.54 -6.29 0.46
N TYR A 108 -0.78 -6.18 0.32
CA TYR A 108 -1.69 -7.28 0.03
C TYR A 108 -2.17 -7.30 -1.43
N MET A 109 -1.75 -6.34 -2.26
CA MET A 109 -2.07 -6.39 -3.68
C MET A 109 -1.46 -7.66 -4.31
N THR A 110 -2.28 -8.33 -5.11
CA THR A 110 -1.94 -9.54 -5.89
C THR A 110 -1.88 -9.24 -7.39
N GLY A 111 -2.58 -8.19 -7.83
CA GLY A 111 -2.56 -7.68 -9.20
C GLY A 111 -2.70 -6.15 -9.23
N LEU A 112 -2.90 -5.63 -10.44
CA LEU A 112 -3.23 -4.21 -10.64
C LEU A 112 -4.63 -3.92 -10.06
N PRO A 113 -4.87 -2.70 -9.54
CA PRO A 113 -6.19 -2.29 -9.11
C PRO A 113 -7.06 -2.04 -10.33
N ASP A 114 -8.35 -2.36 -10.23
CA ASP A 114 -9.33 -2.06 -11.27
C ASP A 114 -9.73 -0.59 -11.25
N ILE A 115 -9.75 0.01 -10.05
CA ILE A 115 -10.16 1.40 -9.83
C ILE A 115 -9.12 2.11 -8.95
N VAL A 116 -8.74 3.31 -9.37
CA VAL A 116 -7.83 4.18 -8.63
C VAL A 116 -8.57 5.46 -8.27
N ILE A 117 -8.59 5.80 -6.98
CA ILE A 117 -9.17 7.02 -6.45
C ILE A 117 -8.01 7.95 -6.09
N ILE A 118 -7.86 9.05 -6.81
CA ILE A 118 -6.77 10.01 -6.59
C ILE A 118 -7.34 11.24 -5.91
N LEU A 119 -6.81 11.55 -4.73
CA LEU A 119 -7.09 12.79 -4.03
C LEU A 119 -6.01 13.80 -4.38
N ASP A 120 -6.43 15.04 -4.59
CA ASP A 120 -5.56 16.21 -4.64
C ASP A 120 -4.59 16.20 -5.85
N GLN A 121 -5.16 16.19 -7.06
CA GLN A 121 -4.46 16.12 -8.37
C GLN A 121 -3.68 17.39 -8.79
N GLN A 122 -3.26 18.26 -7.85
CA GLN A 122 -2.55 19.50 -8.16
C GLN A 122 -1.15 19.59 -7.55
#